data_AF-A0A1I4DHS4-F1
#
_entry.id   AF-A0A1I4DHS4-F1
#
_cell.length_a   1.000
_cell.length_b   1.000
_cell.length_c   1.000
_cell.angle_alpha   90.00
_cell.angle_beta   90.00
_cell.angle_gamma   90.00
#
_symmetry.space_group_name_H-M   'P 1'
#
loop_
_entity.id
_entity.type
_entity.pdbx_description
1 polymer ?
#
loop_
_entity_poly.entity_id
_entity_poly.type
_entity_poly.pdbx_seq_one_letter_code
_entity_poly.pdbx_strand_id
1 'polypeptide(L)'
;MTEGLLIPAIALGLLGWLVPKLWSMVLPEGLPALAVNAVLSALVLTALTSIYFMVQYWAAGVTLARLIDQGLLGNAIYFGRLGLAAAIIWAPMIGLSLMGLPRTWVRVTW
;
A
#
# COMPACT_ATOMS: atom_id res chain seq x y z
N MET A 1 -19.50 18.89 -4.49
CA MET A 1 -19.32 17.52 -5.00
C MET A 1 -18.13 16.89 -4.27
N THR A 2 -18.35 16.41 -3.05
CA THR A 2 -17.33 15.76 -2.18
C THR A 2 -17.82 14.38 -1.69
N GLU A 3 -18.99 13.93 -2.14
CA GLU A 3 -19.72 12.77 -1.59
C GLU A 3 -19.10 11.40 -1.93
N GLY A 4 -18.00 11.35 -2.70
CA GLY A 4 -17.36 10.09 -3.10
C GLY A 4 -15.93 9.86 -2.60
N LEU A 5 -15.28 10.85 -1.98
CA LEU A 5 -13.85 10.77 -1.65
C LEU A 5 -13.57 10.33 -0.21
N LEU A 6 -14.54 10.51 0.68
CA LEU A 6 -14.36 10.31 2.11
C LEU A 6 -14.20 8.82 2.45
N ILE A 7 -15.01 7.96 1.83
CA ILE A 7 -14.95 6.50 1.99
C ILE A 7 -13.60 5.94 1.51
N PRO A 8 -13.12 6.23 0.28
CA PRO A 8 -11.80 5.77 -0.15
C PRO A 8 -10.69 6.32 0.75
N ALA A 9 -10.73 7.59 1.15
CA ALA A 9 -9.70 8.15 2.02
C ALA A 9 -9.61 7.43 3.38
N ILE A 10 -10.75 7.13 4.02
CA ILE A 10 -10.80 6.36 5.28
C ILE A 10 -10.31 4.93 5.05
N ALA A 11 -10.80 4.25 4.02
CA ALA A 11 -10.40 2.87 3.71
C ALA A 11 -8.88 2.78 3.48
N LEU A 12 -8.35 3.71 2.69
CA LEU A 12 -6.93 3.81 2.42
C LEU A 12 -6.13 4.11 3.70
N GLY A 13 -6.56 5.08 4.50
CA GLY A 13 -5.90 5.40 5.77
C GLY A 13 -5.87 4.22 6.75
N LEU A 14 -6.97 3.47 6.86
CA LEU A 14 -7.05 2.26 7.67
C LEU A 14 -6.14 1.16 7.16
N LEU A 15 -6.08 0.93 5.84
CA LEU A 15 -5.16 -0.03 5.24
C LEU A 15 -3.69 0.34 5.49
N GLY A 16 -3.36 1.63 5.39
CA GLY A 16 -2.03 2.16 5.63
C GLY A 16 -1.50 1.89 7.05
N TRP A 17 -2.40 1.75 8.03
CA TRP A 17 -2.08 1.36 9.41
C TRP A 17 -2.18 -0.16 9.63
N LEU A 18 -3.22 -0.79 9.10
CA LEU A 18 -3.53 -2.19 9.35
C LEU A 18 -2.49 -3.12 8.73
N VAL A 19 -2.05 -2.84 7.50
CA VAL A 19 -1.12 -3.69 6.77
C VAL A 19 0.24 -3.80 7.49
N PRO A 20 0.93 -2.69 7.85
CA PRO A 20 2.18 -2.78 8.61
C PRO A 20 2.01 -3.46 9.97
N LYS A 21 0.85 -3.24 10.61
CA LYS A 21 0.54 -3.83 11.90
C LYS A 21 0.37 -5.35 11.81
N LEU A 22 -0.32 -5.86 10.80
CA LEU A 22 -0.45 -7.30 10.57
C LEU A 22 0.91 -7.95 10.34
N TRP A 23 1.77 -7.34 9.53
CA TRP A 23 3.14 -7.82 9.31
C TRP A 23 3.97 -7.84 10.59
N SER A 24 3.79 -6.86 11.47
CA SER A 24 4.49 -6.79 12.77
C SER A 24 4.12 -7.90 13.74
N MET A 25 2.97 -8.56 13.55
CA MET A 25 2.56 -9.70 14.39
C MET A 25 3.28 -10.99 14.00
N VAL A 26 3.87 -11.03 12.80
CA VAL A 26 4.53 -12.21 12.24
C VAL A 26 6.05 -12.02 12.16
N LEU A 27 6.50 -10.79 11.88
CA LEU A 27 7.92 -10.47 11.75
C LEU A 27 8.59 -10.29 13.13
N PRO A 28 9.85 -10.71 13.29
CA PRO A 28 10.60 -10.49 14.53
C PRO A 28 10.85 -9.00 14.78
N GLU A 29 11.15 -8.63 16.02
CA GLU A 29 11.56 -7.26 16.35
C GLU A 29 13.01 -7.03 15.88
N GLY A 30 13.25 -5.94 15.13
CA GLY A 30 14.58 -5.58 14.64
C GLY A 30 14.54 -4.60 13.47
N LEU A 31 15.61 -3.83 13.28
CA LEU A 31 15.75 -2.90 12.15
C LEU A 31 15.58 -3.58 10.78
N PRO A 32 16.21 -4.75 10.49
CA PRO A 32 16.02 -5.41 9.19
C PRO A 32 14.58 -5.90 9.00
N ALA A 33 13.92 -6.35 10.08
CA ALA A 33 12.53 -6.79 10.02
C ALA A 33 11.57 -5.62 9.77
N LEU A 34 11.84 -4.43 10.32
CA LEU A 34 11.10 -3.20 10.02
C LEU A 34 11.27 -2.77 8.56
N ALA A 35 12.48 -2.90 8.00
CA ALA A 35 12.72 -2.61 6.59
C ALA A 35 11.95 -3.59 5.67
N VAL A 36 11.96 -4.89 6.00
CA VAL A 36 11.16 -5.90 5.28
C VAL A 36 9.66 -5.60 5.41
N ASN A 37 9.19 -5.21 6.59
CA ASN A 37 7.80 -4.80 6.80
C ASN A 37 7.42 -3.62 5.91
N ALA A 38 8.28 -2.59 5.82
CA ALA A 38 8.05 -1.44 4.96
C ALA A 38 7.86 -1.85 3.50
N VAL A 39 8.73 -2.72 2.98
CA VAL A 39 8.67 -3.20 1.59
C VAL A 39 7.42 -4.05 1.36
N LEU A 40 7.13 -5.02 2.23
CA LEU A 40 5.95 -5.88 2.12
C LEU A 40 4.66 -5.06 2.22
N SER A 41 4.61 -4.10 3.13
CA SER A 41 3.46 -3.20 3.28
C SER A 41 3.26 -2.34 2.02
N ALA A 42 4.34 -1.80 1.46
CA ALA A 42 4.27 -1.02 0.22
C ALA A 42 3.75 -1.86 -0.96
N LEU A 43 4.21 -3.11 -1.10
CA LEU A 43 3.74 -4.03 -2.15
C LEU A 43 2.26 -4.37 -1.97
N VAL A 44 1.83 -4.72 -0.76
CA VAL A 44 0.44 -5.07 -0.46
C VAL A 44 -0.48 -3.87 -0.67
N LEU A 45 -0.10 -2.68 -0.18
CA LEU A 45 -0.89 -1.46 -0.37
C LEU A 45 -0.98 -1.05 -1.83
N THR A 46 0.11 -1.21 -2.59
CA THR A 46 0.11 -0.99 -4.04
C THR A 46 -0.89 -1.92 -4.72
N ALA A 47 -0.82 -3.22 -4.43
CA ALA A 47 -1.72 -4.20 -5.02
C ALA A 47 -3.20 -3.92 -4.66
N LEU A 48 -3.50 -3.66 -3.39
CA LEU A 48 -4.86 -3.36 -2.93
C LEU A 48 -5.40 -2.07 -3.57
N THR A 49 -4.57 -1.03 -3.67
CA THR A 49 -4.96 0.24 -4.28
C THR A 49 -5.18 0.08 -5.78
N SER A 50 -4.30 -0.67 -6.48
CA SER A 50 -4.47 -1.00 -7.90
C SER A 50 -5.75 -1.77 -8.16
N ILE A 51 -6.08 -2.77 -7.33
CA ILE A 51 -7.34 -3.53 -7.44
C ILE A 51 -8.55 -2.61 -7.20
N TYR A 52 -8.52 -1.77 -6.17
CA TYR A 52 -9.60 -0.83 -5.87
C TYR A 52 -9.87 0.12 -7.05
N PHE A 53 -8.83 0.73 -7.61
CA PHE A 53 -8.98 1.59 -8.79
C PHE A 53 -9.44 0.81 -10.01
N MET A 54 -8.93 -0.41 -10.23
CA MET A 54 -9.38 -1.27 -11.32
C MET A 54 -10.90 -1.55 -11.25
N VAL A 55 -11.41 -1.88 -10.06
CA VAL A 55 -12.85 -2.09 -9.82
C VAL A 55 -13.63 -0.80 -10.07
N GLN A 56 -13.12 0.35 -9.63
CA GLN A 56 -13.76 1.64 -9.90
C GLN A 56 -13.79 2.00 -11.38
N TYR A 57 -12.70 1.74 -12.12
CA TYR A 57 -12.67 1.94 -13.58
C TYR A 57 -13.68 1.04 -14.29
N TRP A 58 -13.81 -0.21 -13.87
CA TRP A 58 -14.81 -1.12 -14.41
C TRP A 58 -16.23 -0.66 -14.10
N ALA A 59 -16.52 -0.24 -12.86
CA ALA A 59 -17.80 0.31 -12.46
C ALA A 59 -18.16 1.61 -13.21
N ALA A 60 -17.17 2.41 -13.59
CA ALA A 60 -17.33 3.61 -14.41
C ALA A 60 -17.59 3.32 -15.90
N GLY A 61 -17.73 2.05 -16.29
CA GLY A 61 -18.03 1.63 -17.67
C GLY A 61 -16.82 1.56 -18.59
N VAL A 62 -15.60 1.64 -18.06
CA VAL A 62 -14.38 1.43 -18.85
C VAL A 62 -14.23 -0.06 -19.14
N THR A 63 -14.22 -0.42 -20.42
CA THR A 63 -14.05 -1.82 -20.85
C THR A 63 -12.68 -2.33 -20.40
N LEU A 64 -12.66 -3.40 -19.58
CA LEU A 64 -11.41 -4.08 -19.17
C LEU A 64 -10.53 -4.45 -20.37
N ALA A 65 -11.12 -4.66 -21.55
CA ALA A 65 -10.41 -4.89 -22.81
C ALA A 65 -9.39 -3.80 -23.13
N ARG A 66 -9.69 -2.51 -22.85
CA ARG A 66 -8.75 -1.39 -23.06
C ARG A 66 -7.63 -1.34 -22.01
N LEU A 67 -7.87 -1.86 -20.81
CA LEU A 67 -6.84 -2.01 -19.78
C LEU A 67 -5.93 -3.22 -20.06
N ILE A 68 -6.44 -4.29 -20.66
CA ILE A 68 -5.66 -5.51 -20.95
C ILE A 68 -4.92 -5.42 -22.30
N ASP A 69 -5.30 -4.49 -23.18
CA ASP A 69 -4.73 -4.28 -24.52
C ASP A 69 -3.21 -3.98 -24.52
N GLN A 70 -2.66 -3.50 -23.40
CA GLN A 70 -1.22 -3.26 -23.24
C GLN A 70 -0.41 -4.55 -22.94
N GLY A 71 -1.07 -5.69 -22.73
CA GLY A 71 -0.48 -6.95 -22.32
C GLY A 71 -0.08 -6.99 -20.83
N LEU A 72 0.14 -8.19 -20.29
CA LEU A 72 0.51 -8.43 -18.88
C LEU A 72 1.73 -7.62 -18.45
N LEU A 73 2.73 -7.50 -19.31
CA LEU A 73 3.99 -6.83 -19.03
C LEU A 73 3.85 -5.29 -19.07
N GLY A 74 3.07 -4.76 -20.01
CA GLY A 74 2.72 -3.33 -20.07
C GLY A 74 1.92 -2.89 -18.84
N ASN A 75 0.95 -3.71 -18.43
CA ASN A 75 0.18 -3.48 -17.21
C ASN A 75 1.04 -3.52 -15.94
N ALA A 76 1.93 -4.52 -15.81
CA ALA A 76 2.83 -4.61 -14.67
C ALA A 76 3.74 -3.37 -14.55
N ILE A 77 4.26 -2.85 -15.67
CA ILE A 77 5.08 -1.63 -15.68
C ILE A 77 4.23 -0.39 -15.34
N TYR A 78 3.04 -0.27 -15.93
CA TYR A 78 2.14 0.86 -15.68
C TYR A 78 1.72 0.91 -14.20
N PHE A 79 1.21 -0.19 -13.66
CA PHE A 79 0.82 -0.28 -12.25
C PHE A 79 2.03 -0.23 -11.31
N GLY A 80 3.19 -0.72 -11.71
CA GLY A 80 4.45 -0.58 -10.96
C GLY A 80 4.87 0.88 -10.82
N ARG A 81 4.87 1.65 -11.93
CA ARG A 81 5.12 3.10 -11.89
C ARG A 81 4.07 3.85 -11.09
N LEU A 82 2.80 3.45 -11.21
CA LEU A 82 1.70 4.02 -10.43
C LEU A 82 1.89 3.76 -8.93
N GLY A 83 2.29 2.55 -8.55
CA GLY A 83 2.60 2.17 -7.17
C GLY A 83 3.78 2.95 -6.59
N LEU A 84 4.85 3.11 -7.37
CA LEU A 84 6.00 3.94 -6.98
C LEU A 84 5.61 5.42 -6.82
N ALA A 85 4.77 5.96 -7.70
CA ALA A 85 4.26 7.32 -7.54
C ALA A 85 3.36 7.45 -6.30
N ALA A 86 2.55 6.42 -6.02
CA ALA A 86 1.72 6.35 -4.83
C ALA A 86 2.55 6.24 -3.54
N ALA A 87 3.81 5.79 -3.60
CA ALA A 87 4.69 5.75 -2.44
C ALA A 87 4.91 7.13 -1.81
N ILE A 88 4.78 8.23 -2.56
CA ILE A 88 4.82 9.60 -2.00
C ILE A 88 3.70 9.81 -0.97
N ILE A 89 2.54 9.18 -1.18
CA ILE A 89 1.38 9.26 -0.28
C ILE A 89 1.55 8.27 0.88
N TRP A 90 1.95 7.03 0.58
CA TRP A 90 1.99 5.95 1.57
C TRP A 90 3.24 5.91 2.43
N ALA A 91 4.41 6.27 1.91
CA ALA A 91 5.68 6.22 2.63
C ALA A 91 5.65 6.98 3.97
N PRO A 92 5.13 8.22 4.07
CA PRO A 92 5.04 8.89 5.37
C PRO A 92 4.06 8.18 6.34
N MET A 93 2.93 7.67 5.86
CA MET A 93 1.99 6.91 6.71
C MET A 93 2.59 5.58 7.20
N ILE A 94 3.26 4.84 6.31
CA ILE A 94 3.97 3.60 6.64
C ILE A 94 5.08 3.92 7.63
N GLY A 95 5.87 4.99 7.38
CA GLY A 95 6.93 5.44 8.27
C GLY A 95 6.42 5.72 9.69
N LEU A 96 5.35 6.52 9.83
CA LEU A 96 4.71 6.80 11.11
C LEU A 96 4.18 5.54 11.78
N SER A 97 3.57 4.63 11.01
CA SER A 97 3.06 3.36 11.54
C SER A 97 4.19 2.48 12.05
N LEU A 98 5.30 2.39 11.32
CA LEU A 98 6.49 1.61 11.69
C LEU A 98 7.20 2.18 12.91
N MET A 99 7.26 3.51 13.06
CA MET A 99 7.87 4.18 14.21
C MET A 99 7.15 3.86 15.53
N GLY A 100 5.85 3.56 15.49
CA GLY A 100 5.07 3.18 16.67
C GLY A 100 5.05 1.67 16.99
N LEU A 101 5.69 0.84 16.18
CA LEU A 101 5.70 -0.62 16.38
C LEU A 101 6.68 -1.15 17.43
N PRO A 102 7.86 -0.54 17.69
CA PRO A 102 8.79 -1.08 18.67
C PRO A 102 8.17 -1.07 20.07
N ARG A 103 7.89 -2.26 20.63
CA ARG A 103 7.26 -2.41 21.95
C ARG A 103 8.26 -2.43 23.09
N THR A 104 9.47 -2.94 22.85
CA THR A 104 10.47 -3.24 23.89
C THR A 104 11.79 -2.46 23.74
N TRP A 105 11.88 -1.57 22.75
CA TRP A 105 13.13 -0.85 22.45
C TRP A 105 13.48 0.19 23.52
N VAL A 106 14.25 -0.24 24.53
CA VAL A 106 14.91 0.64 25.50
C VAL A 106 16.33 1.01 25.04
N ARG A 107 16.97 0.15 24.22
CA ARG A 107 18.26 0.41 23.53
C ARG A 107 18.21 -0.14 22.11
N VAL A 108 18.86 0.55 21.18
CA VAL A 108 18.99 0.11 19.78
C VAL A 108 19.96 -1.09 19.74
N THR A 109 19.44 -2.29 19.52
CA THR A 109 20.24 -3.47 19.16
C THR A 109 20.30 -3.55 17.64
N TRP A 110 21.50 -3.33 17.08
CA TRP A 110 21.78 -3.44 15.64
C TRP A 110 21.83 -4.89 15.20
#